data_AF-A0A3A1XWL6-F1
#
_entry.id   AF-A0A3A1XWL6-F1
#
_cell.length_a   1.000
_cell.length_b   1.000
_cell.length_c   1.000
_cell.angle_alpha   90.00
_cell.angle_beta   90.00
_cell.angle_gamma   90.00
#
_symmetry.space_group_name_H-M   'P 1'
#
loop_
_entity.id
_entity.type
_entity.pdbx_description
1 polymer ?
#
loop_
_entity_poly.entity_id
_entity_poly.type
_entity_poly.pdbx_seq_one_letter_code
_entity_poly.pdbx_strand_id
1 'polypeptide(L)'
;KPSDTWKLALSLVLLCAISAYGIALSAGFALAWIWRAAKSAGIKKAFAEIFSNINRLVSWIILALVGIASIICIWPAANAFASRETFDGNSPLTQFLSFIFVMPSESMFTQFAGDVSLRRLTLSVPSAIICVIISILIWAFAVRIAYRRGMLVSLILPYLTFAVVATQYFTLHHAGIVFAFFVAQLWMCIARKSLESKDMPTIIFRLFKVVNKNTNKAENSNSRSASKSVGNKVIAGIITVVLLSPSLIWNAYSCVNDIRFDYSGSRALAQFIKQNHAENMRFVTSWLHQDEKTDKQGNVIVPEFEDIHQYSWQLITANPYFSKNLIDCSYKNSSFITNEQPSQEQASNEMDACRAKKEPKFFVTESD
;
A
#
# COMPACT_ATOMS: atom_id res chain seq x y z
N LYS A 1 17.51 24.38 -14.89
CA LYS A 1 16.61 25.42 -14.32
C LYS A 1 16.34 25.06 -12.86
N PRO A 2 16.33 26.02 -11.91
CA PRO A 2 16.08 25.77 -10.48
C PRO A 2 14.58 25.72 -10.11
N SER A 3 13.68 25.83 -11.08
CA SER A 3 12.22 26.02 -10.93
C SER A 3 11.43 24.84 -10.36
N ASP A 4 12.02 23.65 -10.28
CA ASP A 4 11.27 22.40 -10.10
C ASP A 4 11.73 21.55 -8.90
N THR A 5 12.81 21.96 -8.22
CA THR A 5 13.32 21.27 -7.02
C THR A 5 12.33 21.35 -5.86
N TRP A 6 11.72 22.53 -5.64
CA TRP A 6 10.73 22.73 -4.58
C TRP A 6 9.45 21.94 -4.82
N LYS A 7 9.02 21.77 -6.08
CA LYS A 7 7.83 20.98 -6.44
C LYS A 7 8.01 19.52 -6.05
N LEU A 8 9.14 18.92 -6.44
CA LEU A 8 9.49 17.55 -6.06
C LEU A 8 9.61 17.42 -4.53
N ALA A 9 10.25 18.39 -3.86
CA ALA A 9 10.39 18.37 -2.41
C ALA A 9 9.02 18.42 -1.70
N LEU A 10 8.11 19.30 -2.11
CA LEU A 10 6.75 19.35 -1.57
C LEU A 10 5.96 18.06 -1.84
N SER A 11 6.11 17.44 -3.02
CA SER A 11 5.47 16.14 -3.29
C SER A 11 5.99 15.05 -2.35
N LEU A 12 7.30 14.98 -2.08
CA LEU A 12 7.87 13.99 -1.16
C LEU A 12 7.51 14.29 0.30
N VAL A 13 7.49 15.57 0.72
CA VAL A 13 7.00 16.03 2.03
C VAL A 13 5.53 15.63 2.24
N LEU A 14 4.69 15.81 1.22
CA LEU A 14 3.28 15.40 1.25
C LEU A 14 3.13 13.88 1.33
N LEU A 15 3.96 13.11 0.63
CA LEU A 15 4.01 11.65 0.79
C LEU A 15 4.37 11.24 2.22
N CYS A 16 5.39 11.84 2.83
CA CYS A 16 5.76 11.59 4.23
C CYS A 16 4.61 11.92 5.21
N ALA A 17 3.87 12.99 4.96
CA ALA A 17 2.78 13.45 5.82
C ALA A 17 1.49 12.60 5.71
N ILE A 18 1.27 11.92 4.57
CA ILE A 18 0.05 11.13 4.33
C ILE A 18 0.20 9.66 4.74
N SER A 19 1.39 9.06 4.66
CA SER A 19 1.55 7.61 4.90
C SER A 19 2.96 7.20 5.28
N ALA A 20 3.07 6.23 6.18
CA ALA A 20 4.31 5.51 6.51
C ALA A 20 5.04 4.97 5.25
N TYR A 21 4.29 4.42 4.29
CA TYR A 21 4.83 3.97 3.01
C TYR A 21 5.30 5.14 2.12
N GLY A 22 4.67 6.31 2.27
CA GLY A 22 5.11 7.55 1.63
C GLY A 22 6.44 8.06 2.17
N ILE A 23 6.71 7.88 3.47
CA ILE A 23 8.05 8.10 4.06
C ILE A 23 9.06 7.15 3.41
N ALA A 24 8.75 5.85 3.34
CA ALA A 24 9.63 4.83 2.76
C ALA A 24 9.97 5.10 1.28
N LEU A 25 8.96 5.41 0.47
CA LEU A 25 9.12 5.79 -0.94
C LEU A 25 9.97 7.07 -1.07
N SER A 26 9.72 8.08 -0.24
CA SER A 26 10.47 9.35 -0.26
C SER A 26 11.94 9.18 0.14
N ALA A 27 12.22 8.35 1.15
CA ALA A 27 13.57 7.96 1.53
C ALA A 27 14.28 7.18 0.40
N GLY A 28 13.60 6.26 -0.27
CA GLY A 28 14.17 5.57 -1.43
C GLY A 28 14.40 6.48 -2.64
N PHE A 29 13.56 7.50 -2.87
CA PHE A 29 13.80 8.53 -3.89
C PHE A 29 14.97 9.45 -3.50
N ALA A 30 15.15 9.75 -2.21
CA ALA A 30 16.31 10.45 -1.68
C ALA A 30 17.61 9.68 -1.95
N LEU A 31 17.67 8.41 -1.55
CA LEU A 31 18.80 7.51 -1.81
C LEU A 31 19.08 7.39 -3.32
N ALA A 32 18.04 7.28 -4.15
CA ALA A 32 18.18 7.24 -5.61
C ALA A 32 18.78 8.52 -6.21
N TRP A 33 18.61 9.67 -5.58
CA TRP A 33 19.25 10.92 -5.98
C TRP A 33 20.70 11.00 -5.49
N ILE A 34 20.97 10.66 -4.23
CA ILE A 34 22.32 10.65 -3.64
C ILE A 34 23.23 9.71 -4.44
N TRP A 35 22.76 8.51 -4.75
CA TRP A 35 23.48 7.53 -5.57
C TRP A 35 23.83 8.08 -6.97
N ARG A 36 22.89 8.78 -7.62
CA ARG A 36 23.14 9.38 -8.95
C ARG A 36 24.20 10.47 -8.89
N ALA A 37 24.10 11.41 -7.94
CA ALA A 37 25.07 12.49 -7.77
C ALA A 37 26.47 11.95 -7.42
N ALA A 38 26.55 10.99 -6.49
CA ALA A 38 27.80 10.33 -6.11
C ALA A 38 28.42 9.58 -7.30
N LYS A 39 27.62 8.90 -8.14
CA LYS A 39 28.10 8.21 -9.34
C LYS A 39 28.53 9.16 -10.46
N SER A 40 27.89 10.31 -10.63
CA SER A 40 28.22 11.26 -11.71
C SER A 40 29.41 12.16 -11.42
N ALA A 41 29.66 12.51 -10.15
CA ALA A 41 30.65 13.52 -9.78
C ALA A 41 31.64 13.07 -8.68
N GLY A 42 31.42 11.90 -8.06
CA GLY A 42 32.13 11.47 -6.85
C GLY A 42 31.54 12.09 -5.57
N ILE A 43 31.65 11.38 -4.45
CA ILE A 43 31.00 11.72 -3.16
C ILE A 43 31.30 13.17 -2.74
N LYS A 44 32.57 13.60 -2.80
CA LYS A 44 32.98 14.97 -2.42
C LYS A 44 32.26 16.05 -3.23
N LYS A 45 32.06 15.86 -4.54
CA LYS A 45 31.30 16.80 -5.38
C LYS A 45 29.80 16.68 -5.17
N ALA A 46 29.26 15.49 -4.90
CA ALA A 46 27.84 15.31 -4.58
C ALA A 46 27.43 16.09 -3.31
N PHE A 47 28.28 16.08 -2.27
CA PHE A 47 28.11 16.94 -1.10
C PHE A 47 28.25 18.43 -1.44
N ALA A 48 29.29 18.83 -2.19
CA ALA A 48 29.44 20.22 -2.62
C ALA A 48 28.21 20.72 -3.42
N GLU A 49 27.62 19.88 -4.27
CA GLU A 49 26.43 20.18 -5.06
C GLU A 49 25.14 20.23 -4.21
N ILE A 50 25.10 19.62 -3.01
CA ILE A 50 24.01 19.84 -2.05
C ILE A 50 24.10 21.27 -1.49
N PHE A 51 25.29 21.66 -0.99
CA PHE A 51 25.49 22.96 -0.36
C PHE A 51 25.56 24.14 -1.34
N SER A 52 25.93 23.93 -2.60
CA SER A 52 26.06 24.99 -3.63
C SER A 52 24.74 25.60 -4.10
N ASN A 53 23.60 25.15 -3.59
CA ASN A 53 22.27 25.64 -3.97
C ASN A 53 21.37 25.66 -2.74
N ILE A 54 21.11 26.84 -2.19
CA ILE A 54 20.37 27.02 -0.94
C ILE A 54 18.93 26.46 -1.02
N ASN A 55 18.23 26.62 -2.15
CA ASN A 55 16.88 26.08 -2.33
C ASN A 55 16.88 24.55 -2.30
N ARG A 56 17.91 23.93 -2.89
CA ARG A 56 18.15 22.48 -2.90
C ARG A 56 18.49 21.98 -1.49
N LEU A 57 19.39 22.66 -0.76
CA LEU A 57 19.72 22.35 0.64
C LEU A 57 18.50 22.44 1.56
N VAL A 58 17.77 23.57 1.53
CA VAL A 58 16.55 23.78 2.34
C VAL A 58 15.48 22.75 2.02
N SER A 59 15.29 22.39 0.75
CA SER A 59 14.38 21.31 0.35
C SER A 59 14.72 19.96 0.99
N TRP A 60 16.02 19.62 1.07
CA TRP A 60 16.48 18.39 1.74
C TRP A 60 16.30 18.43 3.24
N ILE A 61 16.57 19.58 3.88
CA ILE A 61 16.39 19.76 5.33
C ILE A 61 14.91 19.63 5.69
N ILE A 62 14.00 20.28 4.96
CA ILE A 62 12.55 20.16 5.22
C ILE A 62 12.07 18.72 5.03
N LEU A 63 12.49 18.04 3.95
CA LEU A 63 12.11 16.64 3.72
C LEU A 63 12.62 15.71 4.83
N ALA A 64 13.85 15.92 5.31
CA ALA A 64 14.41 15.14 6.41
C ALA A 64 13.70 15.42 7.74
N LEU A 65 13.45 16.70 8.07
CA LEU A 65 12.73 17.09 9.30
C LEU A 65 11.31 16.53 9.34
N VAL A 66 10.55 16.66 8.23
CA VAL A 66 9.20 16.08 8.15
C VAL A 66 9.26 14.55 8.22
N GLY A 67 10.17 13.90 7.49
CA GLY A 67 10.33 12.44 7.55
C GLY A 67 10.65 11.93 8.95
N ILE A 68 11.56 12.59 9.68
CA ILE A 68 11.92 12.23 11.07
C ILE A 68 10.76 12.51 12.03
N ALA A 69 10.09 13.66 11.93
CA ALA A 69 8.93 13.98 12.77
C ALA A 69 7.79 12.97 12.54
N SER A 70 7.47 12.66 11.29
CA SER A 70 6.48 11.63 10.95
C SER A 70 6.87 10.25 11.52
N ILE A 71 8.14 9.83 11.40
CA ILE A 71 8.64 8.57 11.99
C ILE A 71 8.44 8.55 13.51
N ILE A 72 8.73 9.65 14.22
CA ILE A 72 8.52 9.76 15.67
C ILE A 72 7.02 9.66 16.01
N CYS A 73 6.15 10.30 15.24
CA CYS A 73 4.69 10.25 15.45
C CYS A 73 4.04 8.89 15.16
N ILE A 74 4.66 8.04 14.33
CA ILE A 74 4.13 6.70 13.98
C ILE A 74 4.95 5.54 14.58
N TRP A 75 5.91 5.82 15.47
CA TRP A 75 6.78 4.78 15.99
C TRP A 75 5.97 3.75 16.81
N PRO A 76 6.04 2.45 16.48
CA PRO A 76 5.25 1.44 17.18
C PRO A 76 5.69 1.30 18.63
N ALA A 77 4.72 1.27 19.55
CA ALA A 77 4.94 0.79 20.91
C ALA A 77 5.39 -0.67 20.90
N ALA A 78 6.21 -1.11 21.85
CA ALA A 78 6.87 -2.43 21.79
C ALA A 78 5.89 -3.62 21.68
N ASN A 79 4.74 -3.51 22.33
CA ASN A 79 3.62 -4.47 22.32
C ASN A 79 2.69 -4.35 21.09
N ALA A 80 3.02 -3.53 20.08
CA ALA A 80 2.19 -3.36 18.90
C ALA A 80 2.27 -4.55 17.93
N PHE A 81 1.22 -4.76 17.13
CA PHE A 81 1.16 -5.81 16.09
C PHE A 81 2.41 -5.88 15.18
N ALA A 82 3.02 -4.73 14.88
CA ALA A 82 4.19 -4.60 13.99
C ALA A 82 5.55 -4.79 14.67
N SER A 83 5.59 -5.06 15.98
CA SER A 83 6.83 -5.18 16.78
C SER A 83 6.83 -6.34 17.78
N ARG A 84 5.66 -6.84 18.20
CA ARG A 84 5.55 -8.02 19.06
C ARG A 84 6.03 -9.27 18.31
N GLU A 85 6.72 -10.18 19.00
CA GLU A 85 6.97 -11.51 18.45
C GLU A 85 5.65 -12.28 18.28
N THR A 86 5.57 -13.13 17.26
CA THR A 86 4.36 -13.89 16.93
C THR A 86 4.70 -15.24 16.35
N PHE A 87 4.00 -16.27 16.81
CA PHE A 87 4.31 -17.68 16.52
C PHE A 87 3.76 -18.19 15.17
N ASP A 88 3.01 -17.37 14.44
CA ASP A 88 2.29 -17.75 13.22
C ASP A 88 2.61 -16.85 11.99
N GLY A 89 2.60 -17.48 10.81
CA GLY A 89 2.64 -16.80 9.50
C GLY A 89 3.99 -16.79 8.78
N ASN A 90 4.06 -16.02 7.71
CA ASN A 90 5.21 -15.94 6.81
C ASN A 90 6.41 -15.26 7.47
N SER A 91 7.59 -15.88 7.34
CA SER A 91 8.87 -15.28 7.76
C SER A 91 9.12 -13.91 7.08
N PRO A 92 9.90 -13.00 7.68
CA PRO A 92 10.23 -11.71 7.05
C PRO A 92 10.85 -11.87 5.64
N LEU A 93 11.66 -12.92 5.42
CA LEU A 93 12.21 -13.22 4.09
C LEU A 93 11.11 -13.65 3.11
N THR A 94 10.16 -14.48 3.55
CA THR A 94 8.99 -14.90 2.74
C THR A 94 8.12 -13.70 2.40
N GLN A 95 7.83 -12.81 3.35
CA GLN A 95 7.06 -11.59 3.14
C GLN A 95 7.76 -10.64 2.16
N PHE A 96 9.06 -10.40 2.33
CA PHE A 96 9.86 -9.58 1.42
C PHE A 96 9.86 -10.15 -0.01
N LEU A 97 10.10 -11.46 -0.17
CA LEU A 97 10.07 -12.12 -1.48
C LEU A 97 8.68 -12.05 -2.13
N SER A 98 7.60 -12.25 -1.37
CA SER A 98 6.23 -12.02 -1.85
C SER A 98 5.99 -10.56 -2.27
N PHE A 99 6.58 -9.59 -1.58
CA PHE A 99 6.48 -8.18 -1.99
C PHE A 99 7.24 -7.87 -3.29
N ILE A 100 8.35 -8.57 -3.57
CA ILE A 100 9.05 -8.45 -4.86
C ILE A 100 8.33 -9.20 -6.00
N PHE A 101 7.85 -10.42 -5.73
CA PHE A 101 7.45 -11.37 -6.79
C PHE A 101 5.95 -11.71 -6.86
N VAL A 102 5.12 -11.29 -5.91
CA VAL A 102 3.65 -11.54 -5.92
C VAL A 102 2.88 -10.22 -5.99
N MET A 103 3.26 -9.22 -5.19
CA MET A 103 2.54 -7.94 -5.12
C MET A 103 2.43 -7.14 -6.44
N PRO A 104 3.40 -7.14 -7.38
CA PRO A 104 3.20 -6.49 -8.67
C PRO A 104 2.04 -7.09 -9.47
N SER A 105 1.80 -8.40 -9.38
CA SER A 105 0.64 -9.05 -9.99
C SER A 105 -0.65 -8.79 -9.22
N GLU A 106 -0.64 -8.95 -7.89
CA GLU A 106 -1.83 -8.76 -7.05
C GLU A 106 -2.36 -7.32 -7.13
N SER A 107 -1.48 -6.31 -7.21
CA SER A 107 -1.86 -4.90 -7.35
C SER A 107 -2.39 -4.49 -8.73
N MET A 108 -2.32 -5.36 -9.74
CA MET A 108 -2.63 -4.99 -11.13
C MET A 108 -3.57 -5.94 -11.89
N PHE A 109 -3.53 -7.25 -11.60
CA PHE A 109 -4.14 -8.27 -12.50
C PHE A 109 -4.79 -9.47 -11.82
N THR A 110 -4.29 -9.96 -10.67
CA THR A 110 -4.67 -11.30 -10.16
C THR A 110 -5.60 -11.29 -8.95
N GLN A 111 -5.34 -10.48 -7.94
CA GLN A 111 -6.16 -10.36 -6.71
C GLN A 111 -6.52 -11.72 -6.04
N PHE A 112 -5.66 -12.73 -6.16
CA PHE A 112 -5.94 -14.10 -5.70
C PHE A 112 -5.95 -14.27 -4.18
N ALA A 113 -5.33 -13.35 -3.43
CA ALA A 113 -5.21 -13.44 -1.97
C ALA A 113 -6.29 -12.68 -1.17
N GLY A 114 -7.14 -11.88 -1.83
CA GLY A 114 -8.09 -11.00 -1.13
C GLY A 114 -7.39 -9.93 -0.29
N ASP A 115 -8.06 -9.40 0.74
CA ASP A 115 -7.43 -8.49 1.70
C ASP A 115 -6.87 -9.27 2.90
N VAL A 116 -5.55 -9.50 2.88
CA VAL A 116 -4.80 -10.15 3.95
C VAL A 116 -3.49 -9.39 4.21
N SER A 117 -2.86 -9.60 5.36
CA SER A 117 -1.48 -9.14 5.58
C SER A 117 -0.47 -10.02 4.86
N LEU A 118 0.71 -9.49 4.48
CA LEU A 118 1.81 -10.30 3.93
C LEU A 118 2.16 -11.47 4.86
N ARG A 119 2.07 -11.26 6.18
CA ARG A 119 2.30 -12.31 7.18
C ARG A 119 1.29 -13.44 7.10
N ARG A 120 0.02 -13.18 6.75
CA ARG A 120 -1.03 -14.20 6.54
C ARG A 120 -1.27 -14.55 5.07
N LEU A 121 -0.45 -14.04 4.14
CA LEU A 121 -0.56 -14.29 2.71
C LEU A 121 -0.34 -15.77 2.39
N THR A 122 -1.42 -16.49 2.16
CA THR A 122 -1.42 -17.86 1.63
C THR A 122 -1.97 -17.86 0.20
N LEU A 123 -1.35 -18.64 -0.68
CA LEU A 123 -1.76 -18.80 -2.07
C LEU A 123 -1.66 -20.26 -2.45
N SER A 124 -2.58 -20.74 -3.31
CA SER A 124 -2.41 -22.03 -3.96
C SER A 124 -1.13 -22.05 -4.80
N VAL A 125 -0.48 -23.21 -4.97
CA VAL A 125 0.73 -23.33 -5.81
C VAL A 125 0.48 -22.81 -7.24
N PRO A 126 -0.64 -23.13 -7.92
CA PRO A 126 -0.98 -22.50 -9.21
C PRO A 126 -1.10 -20.97 -9.13
N SER A 127 -1.81 -20.42 -8.13
CA SER A 127 -1.98 -18.97 -7.94
C SER A 127 -0.62 -18.27 -7.77
N ALA A 128 0.24 -18.81 -6.92
CA ALA A 128 1.57 -18.28 -6.67
C ALA A 128 2.44 -18.29 -7.94
N ILE A 129 2.44 -19.38 -8.71
CA ILE A 129 3.17 -19.49 -9.98
C ILE A 129 2.69 -18.43 -10.99
N ILE A 130 1.37 -18.21 -11.11
CA ILE A 130 0.80 -17.20 -11.99
C ILE A 130 1.24 -15.79 -11.56
N CYS A 131 1.13 -15.44 -10.28
CA CYS A 131 1.54 -14.13 -9.77
C CYS A 131 3.05 -13.88 -9.94
N VAL A 132 3.89 -14.90 -9.77
CA VAL A 132 5.34 -14.81 -10.01
C VAL A 132 5.65 -14.58 -11.49
N ILE A 133 5.01 -15.30 -12.41
CA ILE A 133 5.19 -15.11 -13.86
C ILE A 133 4.76 -13.69 -14.27
N ILE A 134 3.60 -13.22 -13.84
CA ILE A 134 3.08 -11.88 -14.17
C ILE A 134 3.99 -10.79 -13.58
N SER A 135 4.40 -10.93 -12.32
CA SER A 135 5.31 -9.97 -11.67
C SER A 135 6.68 -9.90 -12.36
N ILE A 136 7.24 -11.04 -12.79
CA ILE A 136 8.48 -11.06 -13.57
C ILE A 136 8.32 -10.33 -14.92
N LEU A 137 7.16 -10.46 -15.58
CA LEU A 137 6.87 -9.71 -16.82
C LEU A 137 6.76 -8.20 -16.56
N ILE A 138 6.05 -7.78 -15.51
CA ILE A 138 5.95 -6.37 -15.08
C ILE A 138 7.35 -5.80 -14.81
N TRP A 139 8.16 -6.50 -14.02
CA TRP A 139 9.55 -6.13 -13.74
C TRP A 139 10.40 -6.04 -15.01
N ALA A 140 10.29 -7.00 -15.93
CA ALA A 140 11.04 -7.00 -17.18
C ALA A 140 10.69 -5.79 -18.06
N PHE A 141 9.43 -5.33 -18.07
CA PHE A 141 9.04 -4.07 -18.69
C PHE A 141 9.59 -2.85 -17.93
N ALA A 142 9.32 -2.74 -16.64
CA ALA A 142 9.67 -1.58 -15.82
C ALA A 142 11.20 -1.33 -15.80
N VAL A 143 11.99 -2.36 -15.54
CA VAL A 143 13.46 -2.32 -15.55
C VAL A 143 13.98 -1.90 -16.92
N ARG A 144 13.44 -2.46 -18.01
CA ARG A 144 13.90 -2.16 -19.37
C ARG A 144 13.57 -0.73 -19.79
N ILE A 145 12.35 -0.27 -19.52
CA ILE A 145 11.89 1.10 -19.80
C ILE A 145 12.74 2.11 -19.01
N ALA A 146 12.95 1.86 -17.71
CA ALA A 146 13.73 2.74 -16.83
C ALA A 146 15.23 2.74 -17.17
N TYR A 147 15.82 1.58 -17.46
CA TYR A 147 17.23 1.46 -17.88
C TYR A 147 17.51 2.26 -19.14
N ARG A 148 16.68 2.13 -20.19
CA ARG A 148 16.82 2.87 -21.46
C ARG A 148 16.66 4.40 -21.32
N ARG A 149 16.29 4.89 -20.13
CA ARG A 149 16.08 6.31 -19.80
C ARG A 149 16.96 6.81 -18.65
N GLY A 150 17.91 5.98 -18.18
CA GLY A 150 18.78 6.32 -17.05
C GLY A 150 18.07 6.40 -15.68
N MET A 151 16.84 5.90 -15.59
CA MET A 151 15.97 6.01 -14.41
C MET A 151 15.95 4.76 -13.54
N LEU A 152 16.68 3.69 -13.87
CA LEU A 152 16.64 2.40 -13.15
C LEU A 152 16.84 2.54 -11.63
N VAL A 153 17.73 3.43 -11.18
CA VAL A 153 17.96 3.68 -9.74
C VAL A 153 16.71 4.25 -9.05
N SER A 154 15.94 5.08 -9.75
CA SER A 154 14.67 5.65 -9.27
C SER A 154 13.48 4.68 -9.34
N LEU A 155 13.62 3.56 -10.05
CA LEU A 155 12.69 2.43 -9.94
C LEU A 155 13.07 1.56 -8.74
N ILE A 156 14.34 1.14 -8.66
CA ILE A 156 14.76 0.07 -7.75
C ILE A 156 14.84 0.53 -6.29
N LEU A 157 15.46 1.68 -5.97
CA LEU A 157 15.64 2.06 -4.57
C LEU A 157 14.33 2.43 -3.85
N PRO A 158 13.39 3.21 -4.43
CA PRO A 158 12.07 3.42 -3.83
C PRO A 158 11.31 2.11 -3.58
N TYR A 159 11.30 1.19 -4.54
CA TYR A 159 10.62 -0.09 -4.36
C TYR A 159 11.27 -0.94 -3.27
N LEU A 160 12.61 -0.99 -3.20
CA LEU A 160 13.31 -1.77 -2.17
C LEU A 160 13.14 -1.15 -0.76
N THR A 161 13.20 0.17 -0.62
CA THR A 161 12.92 0.83 0.68
C THR A 161 11.47 0.62 1.10
N PHE A 162 10.51 0.69 0.16
CA PHE A 162 9.11 0.35 0.41
C PHE A 162 8.96 -1.14 0.79
N ALA A 163 9.62 -2.07 0.11
CA ALA A 163 9.56 -3.50 0.39
C ALA A 163 10.06 -3.87 1.79
N VAL A 164 11.17 -3.27 2.25
CA VAL A 164 11.70 -3.47 3.61
C VAL A 164 10.70 -3.01 4.67
N VAL A 165 10.00 -1.89 4.44
CA VAL A 165 8.99 -1.37 5.37
C VAL A 165 7.69 -2.18 5.29
N ALA A 166 7.25 -2.56 4.09
CA ALA A 166 6.07 -3.38 3.86
C ALA A 166 6.17 -4.77 4.51
N THR A 167 7.39 -5.32 4.61
CA THR A 167 7.69 -6.60 5.29
C THR A 167 7.27 -6.62 6.77
N GLN A 168 7.02 -5.47 7.40
CA GLN A 168 6.62 -5.39 8.82
C GLN A 168 5.09 -5.27 9.02
N TYR A 169 4.37 -4.57 8.13
CA TYR A 169 2.96 -4.21 8.38
C TYR A 169 2.07 -4.04 7.14
N PHE A 170 2.43 -4.61 5.98
CA PHE A 170 1.63 -4.44 4.76
C PHE A 170 0.43 -5.41 4.65
N THR A 171 -0.72 -4.82 4.31
CA THR A 171 -2.02 -5.45 3.99
C THR A 171 -2.39 -5.20 2.54
N LEU A 172 -3.13 -6.13 1.92
CA LEU A 172 -3.41 -6.08 0.48
C LEU A 172 -4.38 -4.96 0.08
N HIS A 173 -5.18 -4.39 0.98
CA HIS A 173 -5.87 -3.12 0.72
C HIS A 173 -4.90 -1.95 0.43
N HIS A 174 -3.62 -2.04 0.80
CA HIS A 174 -2.59 -1.08 0.39
C HIS A 174 -1.92 -1.40 -0.97
N ALA A 175 -2.32 -2.48 -1.67
CA ALA A 175 -1.77 -2.85 -2.98
C ALA A 175 -1.89 -1.74 -4.04
N GLY A 176 -2.88 -0.85 -3.92
CA GLY A 176 -3.00 0.35 -4.77
C GLY A 176 -1.76 1.26 -4.76
N ILE A 177 -0.96 1.27 -3.68
CA ILE A 177 0.30 2.03 -3.59
C ILE A 177 1.36 1.43 -4.51
N VAL A 178 1.41 0.09 -4.63
CA VAL A 178 2.33 -0.63 -5.54
C VAL A 178 1.99 -0.32 -7.00
N PHE A 179 0.70 -0.36 -7.36
CA PHE A 179 0.22 0.04 -8.68
C PHE A 179 0.52 1.51 -8.99
N ALA A 180 0.17 2.43 -8.10
CA ALA A 180 0.42 3.87 -8.26
C ALA A 180 1.92 4.17 -8.44
N PHE A 181 2.79 3.46 -7.73
CA PHE A 181 4.24 3.56 -7.91
C PHE A 181 4.69 3.15 -9.32
N PHE A 182 4.24 1.99 -9.83
CA PHE A 182 4.57 1.57 -11.20
C PHE A 182 4.04 2.54 -12.26
N VAL A 183 2.82 3.07 -12.08
CA VAL A 183 2.25 4.10 -12.98
C VAL A 183 3.06 5.40 -12.93
N ALA A 184 3.43 5.89 -11.75
CA ALA A 184 4.26 7.08 -11.59
C ALA A 184 5.66 6.91 -12.20
N GLN A 185 6.28 5.73 -12.05
CA GLN A 185 7.57 5.42 -12.63
C GLN A 185 7.49 5.25 -14.17
N LEU A 186 6.38 4.74 -14.71
CA LEU A 186 6.13 4.74 -16.15
C LEU A 186 5.94 6.18 -16.68
N TRP A 187 5.17 7.02 -15.99
CA TRP A 187 4.95 8.42 -16.34
C TRP A 187 6.26 9.21 -16.36
N MET A 188 7.08 9.11 -15.32
CA MET A 188 8.41 9.74 -15.25
C MET A 188 9.33 9.28 -16.40
N CYS A 189 9.25 8.01 -16.79
CA CYS A 189 9.96 7.48 -17.94
C CYS A 189 9.46 8.10 -19.25
N ILE A 190 8.15 8.14 -19.48
CA ILE A 190 7.55 8.73 -20.70
C ILE A 190 7.92 10.22 -20.81
N ALA A 191 7.91 10.95 -19.71
CA ALA A 191 8.34 12.36 -19.65
C ALA A 191 9.83 12.58 -19.97
N ARG A 192 10.68 11.55 -19.86
CA ARG A 192 12.08 11.59 -20.36
C ARG A 192 12.18 11.22 -21.84
N LYS A 193 11.42 10.22 -22.27
CA LYS A 193 11.35 9.76 -23.66
C LYS A 193 10.10 8.91 -23.89
N SER A 194 9.35 9.23 -24.94
CA SER A 194 8.22 8.44 -25.45
C SER A 194 8.58 6.95 -25.63
N LEU A 195 7.57 6.08 -25.59
CA LEU A 195 7.76 4.64 -25.75
C LEU A 195 8.15 4.29 -27.20
N GLU A 196 9.09 3.38 -27.35
CA GLU A 196 9.55 2.83 -28.63
C GLU A 196 9.31 1.32 -28.67
N SER A 197 9.19 0.73 -29.86
CA SER A 197 9.14 -0.74 -30.03
C SER A 197 10.35 -1.47 -29.41
N LYS A 198 11.48 -0.78 -29.24
CA LYS A 198 12.69 -1.26 -28.56
C LYS A 198 12.53 -1.41 -27.04
N ASP A 199 11.53 -0.77 -26.43
CA ASP A 199 11.21 -0.91 -25.00
C ASP A 199 10.56 -2.25 -24.66
N MET A 200 9.95 -2.94 -25.64
CA MET A 200 9.43 -4.30 -25.45
C MET A 200 10.56 -5.28 -25.04
N PRO A 201 10.36 -6.13 -24.01
CA PRO A 201 11.28 -7.24 -23.70
C PRO A 201 11.46 -8.18 -24.91
N THR A 202 12.70 -8.61 -25.16
CA THR A 202 13.06 -9.34 -26.39
C THR A 202 12.29 -10.64 -26.59
N ILE A 203 11.93 -11.34 -25.49
CA ILE A 203 11.13 -12.57 -25.52
C ILE A 203 9.73 -12.27 -26.05
N ILE A 204 9.05 -11.28 -25.46
CA ILE A 204 7.71 -10.83 -25.86
C ILE A 204 7.72 -10.32 -27.31
N PHE A 205 8.72 -9.52 -27.68
CA PHE A 205 8.89 -9.05 -29.06
C PHE A 205 9.09 -10.20 -30.06
N ARG A 206 9.80 -11.27 -29.70
CA ARG A 206 9.92 -12.48 -30.52
C ARG A 206 8.59 -13.22 -30.65
N LEU A 207 7.85 -13.41 -29.54
CA LEU A 207 6.54 -14.05 -29.55
C LEU A 207 5.55 -13.28 -30.46
N PHE A 208 5.42 -11.97 -30.26
CA PHE A 208 4.61 -11.10 -31.13
C PHE A 208 5.07 -11.17 -32.60
N LYS A 209 6.38 -11.22 -32.89
CA LYS A 209 6.88 -11.36 -34.26
C LYS A 209 6.57 -12.73 -34.87
N VAL A 210 6.47 -13.80 -34.08
CA VAL A 210 6.04 -15.14 -34.55
C VAL A 210 4.53 -15.15 -34.81
N VAL A 211 3.71 -14.72 -33.86
CA VAL A 211 2.24 -14.62 -34.03
C VAL A 211 1.91 -13.76 -35.26
N ASN A 212 2.51 -12.57 -35.36
CA ASN A 212 2.26 -11.65 -36.47
C ASN A 212 2.85 -12.14 -37.81
N LYS A 213 3.85 -13.05 -37.80
CA LYS A 213 4.33 -13.74 -39.02
C LYS A 213 3.35 -14.83 -39.47
N ASN A 214 2.64 -15.47 -38.55
CA ASN A 214 1.63 -16.49 -38.87
C ASN A 214 0.35 -15.83 -39.42
N THR A 215 -0.11 -14.72 -38.85
CA THR A 215 -1.26 -13.96 -39.40
C THR A 215 -0.96 -13.37 -40.78
N ASN A 216 0.20 -12.70 -40.96
CA ASN A 216 0.65 -12.18 -42.26
C ASN A 216 1.08 -13.27 -43.27
N LYS A 217 0.80 -14.55 -42.99
CA LYS A 217 0.90 -15.65 -43.97
C LYS A 217 -0.46 -16.02 -44.58
N ALA A 218 -1.58 -15.54 -44.01
CA ALA A 218 -2.92 -15.70 -44.57
C ALA A 218 -3.30 -14.58 -45.55
N GLU A 219 -2.87 -13.34 -45.29
CA GLU A 219 -3.11 -12.21 -46.20
C GLU A 219 -1.97 -12.07 -47.23
N ASN A 220 -2.29 -12.19 -48.51
CA ASN A 220 -1.32 -12.13 -49.60
C ASN A 220 -1.53 -10.88 -50.49
N SER A 221 -0.41 -10.31 -50.95
CA SER A 221 -0.28 -9.19 -51.90
C SER A 221 -0.60 -7.73 -51.43
N ASN A 222 0.24 -6.80 -51.92
CA ASN A 222 -0.10 -5.44 -52.38
C ASN A 222 -0.62 -4.31 -51.45
N SER A 223 0.10 -3.96 -50.37
CA SER A 223 0.18 -2.54 -49.88
C SER A 223 1.33 -2.28 -48.86
N ARG A 224 2.60 -2.49 -49.27
CA ARG A 224 3.68 -2.85 -48.33
C ARG A 224 4.35 -1.75 -47.45
N SER A 225 4.02 -0.46 -47.59
CA SER A 225 4.69 0.61 -46.82
C SER A 225 3.82 1.25 -45.72
N ALA A 226 2.78 2.00 -46.08
CA ALA A 226 1.98 2.78 -45.11
C ALA A 226 1.23 1.91 -44.08
N SER A 227 0.60 0.82 -44.54
CA SER A 227 -0.25 -0.05 -43.70
C SER A 227 0.46 -0.59 -42.45
N LYS A 228 1.74 -0.99 -42.56
CA LYS A 228 2.54 -1.51 -41.43
C LYS A 228 2.74 -0.49 -40.29
N SER A 229 2.73 0.80 -40.59
CA SER A 229 2.81 1.84 -39.56
C SER A 229 1.50 1.95 -38.78
N VAL A 230 0.36 1.88 -39.49
CA VAL A 230 -0.98 1.93 -38.92
C VAL A 230 -1.28 0.67 -38.11
N GLY A 231 -1.07 -0.52 -38.67
CA GLY A 231 -1.32 -1.80 -37.99
C GLY A 231 -0.55 -1.94 -36.67
N ASN A 232 0.72 -1.52 -36.63
CA ASN A 232 1.49 -1.52 -35.38
C ASN A 232 0.94 -0.52 -34.34
N LYS A 233 0.40 0.64 -34.75
CA LYS A 233 -0.26 1.59 -33.85
C LYS A 233 -1.60 1.04 -33.33
N VAL A 234 -2.39 0.39 -34.18
CA VAL A 234 -3.67 -0.24 -33.80
C VAL A 234 -3.43 -1.38 -32.81
N ILE A 235 -2.48 -2.27 -33.08
CA ILE A 235 -2.09 -3.36 -32.16
C ILE A 235 -1.58 -2.80 -30.82
N ALA A 236 -0.75 -1.75 -30.83
CA ALA A 236 -0.30 -1.09 -29.60
C ALA A 236 -1.46 -0.43 -28.82
N GLY A 237 -2.43 0.15 -29.52
CA GLY A 237 -3.65 0.70 -28.93
C GLY A 237 -4.50 -0.38 -28.27
N ILE A 238 -4.75 -1.50 -28.95
CA ILE A 238 -5.49 -2.65 -28.40
C ILE A 238 -4.78 -3.21 -27.17
N ILE A 239 -3.44 -3.38 -27.20
CA ILE A 239 -2.67 -3.83 -26.03
C ILE A 239 -2.78 -2.84 -24.88
N THR A 240 -2.71 -1.53 -25.15
CA THR A 240 -2.89 -0.50 -24.11
C THR A 240 -4.29 -0.55 -23.51
N VAL A 241 -5.34 -0.70 -24.33
CA VAL A 241 -6.73 -0.85 -23.86
C VAL A 241 -6.88 -2.10 -23.00
N VAL A 242 -6.39 -3.26 -23.44
CA VAL A 242 -6.48 -4.54 -22.71
C VAL A 242 -5.68 -4.53 -21.40
N LEU A 243 -4.53 -3.85 -21.35
CA LEU A 243 -3.74 -3.74 -20.12
C LEU A 243 -4.34 -2.74 -19.11
N LEU A 244 -5.06 -1.71 -19.58
CA LEU A 244 -5.70 -0.73 -18.71
C LEU A 244 -7.14 -1.09 -18.34
N SER A 245 -7.84 -1.91 -19.14
CA SER A 245 -9.27 -2.20 -18.93
C SER A 245 -9.59 -2.83 -17.58
N PRO A 246 -8.80 -3.74 -16.96
CA PRO A 246 -9.09 -4.22 -15.61
C PRO A 246 -9.11 -3.10 -14.58
N SER A 247 -8.11 -2.20 -14.61
CA SER A 247 -8.02 -1.05 -13.71
C SER A 247 -9.12 -0.01 -13.95
N LEU A 248 -9.48 0.25 -15.22
CA LEU A 248 -10.57 1.15 -15.56
C LEU A 248 -11.94 0.60 -15.14
N ILE A 249 -12.18 -0.71 -15.30
CA ILE A 249 -13.40 -1.38 -14.84
C ILE A 249 -13.47 -1.36 -13.31
N TRP A 250 -12.39 -1.70 -12.60
CA TRP A 250 -12.36 -1.63 -11.13
C TRP A 250 -12.60 -0.21 -10.62
N ASN A 251 -11.92 0.81 -11.16
CA ASN A 251 -12.16 2.20 -10.76
C ASN A 251 -13.61 2.64 -11.01
N ALA A 252 -14.20 2.27 -12.14
CA ALA A 252 -15.61 2.55 -12.42
C ALA A 252 -16.55 1.84 -11.43
N TYR A 253 -16.25 0.59 -11.07
CA TYR A 253 -17.01 -0.18 -10.08
C TYR A 253 -16.91 0.43 -8.68
N SER A 254 -15.70 0.81 -8.23
CA SER A 254 -15.49 1.51 -6.96
C SER A 254 -16.28 2.82 -6.90
N CYS A 255 -16.16 3.70 -7.91
CA CYS A 255 -16.91 4.95 -7.92
C CYS A 255 -18.44 4.75 -7.98
N VAL A 256 -18.92 3.67 -8.59
CA VAL A 256 -20.35 3.30 -8.54
C VAL A 256 -20.76 2.83 -7.14
N ASN A 257 -19.89 2.10 -6.43
CA ASN A 257 -20.16 1.65 -5.06
C ASN A 257 -20.12 2.80 -4.06
N ASP A 258 -19.12 3.69 -4.14
CA ASP A 258 -18.97 4.90 -3.31
C ASP A 258 -20.19 5.84 -3.39
N ILE A 259 -20.97 5.77 -4.48
CA ILE A 259 -22.20 6.53 -4.71
C ILE A 259 -23.46 5.75 -4.26
N ARG A 260 -23.45 4.41 -4.33
CA ARG A 260 -24.64 3.56 -4.12
C ARG A 260 -24.77 2.98 -2.72
N PHE A 261 -23.67 2.79 -2.01
CA PHE A 261 -23.64 2.13 -0.71
C PHE A 261 -22.99 3.07 0.31
N ASP A 262 -23.56 3.16 1.51
CA ASP A 262 -22.88 3.82 2.61
C ASP A 262 -21.59 3.06 2.94
N TYR A 263 -20.44 3.74 2.86
CA TYR A 263 -19.13 3.20 3.21
C TYR A 263 -19.09 2.58 4.62
N SER A 264 -19.94 3.07 5.53
CA SER A 264 -20.19 2.48 6.85
C SER A 264 -21.52 3.02 7.42
N GLY A 265 -22.21 2.21 8.23
CA GLY A 265 -23.50 2.58 8.86
C GLY A 265 -23.43 3.71 9.89
N SER A 266 -22.24 4.27 10.12
CA SER A 266 -21.98 5.33 11.11
C SER A 266 -22.63 6.66 10.80
N ARG A 267 -23.00 6.95 9.54
CA ARG A 267 -23.82 8.13 9.21
C ARG A 267 -25.22 8.00 9.81
N ALA A 268 -25.83 6.82 9.68
CA ALA A 268 -27.11 6.49 10.29
C ALA A 268 -27.02 6.42 11.82
N LEU A 269 -25.94 5.84 12.38
CA LEU A 269 -25.72 5.83 13.83
C LEU A 269 -25.54 7.25 14.39
N ALA A 270 -24.73 8.09 13.76
CA ALA A 270 -24.55 9.49 14.18
C ALA A 270 -25.85 10.30 14.06
N GLN A 271 -26.67 10.04 13.05
CA GLN A 271 -28.00 10.64 12.93
C GLN A 271 -28.95 10.15 14.04
N PHE A 272 -29.00 8.84 14.31
CA PHE A 272 -29.78 8.26 15.40
C PHE A 272 -29.42 8.88 16.76
N ILE A 273 -28.12 8.98 17.07
CA ILE A 273 -27.64 9.56 18.33
C ILE A 273 -28.12 11.01 18.48
N LYS A 274 -28.00 11.83 17.43
CA LYS A 274 -28.43 13.24 17.44
C LYS A 274 -29.95 13.41 17.52
N GLN A 275 -30.71 12.56 16.81
CA GLN A 275 -32.18 12.58 16.83
C GLN A 275 -32.76 12.17 18.19
N ASN A 276 -32.05 11.34 18.96
CA ASN A 276 -32.48 10.86 20.27
C ASN A 276 -31.83 11.62 21.46
N HIS A 277 -31.07 12.70 21.18
CA HIS A 277 -30.26 13.44 22.16
C HIS A 277 -29.38 12.53 23.04
N ALA A 278 -28.85 11.48 22.41
CA ALA A 278 -28.17 10.38 23.07
C ALA A 278 -26.67 10.65 23.29
N GLU A 279 -26.14 11.80 22.88
CA GLU A 279 -24.70 12.12 22.95
C GLU A 279 -24.14 11.96 24.37
N ASN A 280 -24.93 12.24 25.39
CA ASN A 280 -24.54 12.16 26.81
C ASN A 280 -24.90 10.83 27.48
N MET A 281 -25.34 9.82 26.73
CA MET A 281 -25.58 8.47 27.22
C MET A 281 -24.31 7.62 27.16
N ARG A 282 -24.20 6.59 28.01
CA ARG A 282 -23.05 5.67 28.03
C ARG A 282 -23.16 4.66 26.90
N PHE A 283 -22.27 4.75 25.91
CA PHE A 283 -22.05 3.70 24.91
C PHE A 283 -20.84 2.86 25.34
N VAL A 284 -21.01 1.55 25.35
CA VAL A 284 -19.91 0.57 25.45
C VAL A 284 -19.96 -0.30 24.19
N THR A 285 -18.83 -0.89 23.84
CA THR A 285 -18.59 -1.63 22.61
C THR A 285 -18.27 -3.09 22.91
N SER A 286 -18.46 -3.99 21.95
CA SER A 286 -17.76 -5.26 21.94
C SER A 286 -16.24 -5.05 21.79
N TRP A 287 -15.48 -6.06 22.20
CA TRP A 287 -14.03 -6.17 22.01
C TRP A 287 -13.70 -7.54 21.38
N LEU A 288 -12.46 -7.71 20.92
CA LEU A 288 -12.02 -8.97 20.32
C LEU A 288 -11.67 -9.99 21.43
N HIS A 289 -12.63 -10.84 21.75
CA HIS A 289 -12.38 -12.09 22.48
C HIS A 289 -11.74 -13.13 21.54
N GLN A 290 -10.84 -13.95 22.05
CA GLN A 290 -10.36 -15.15 21.37
C GLN A 290 -10.31 -16.33 22.34
N ASP A 291 -11.03 -17.41 22.01
CA ASP A 291 -10.98 -18.68 22.73
C ASP A 291 -9.57 -19.29 22.75
N GLU A 292 -9.32 -20.10 23.78
CA GLU A 292 -8.15 -20.98 23.84
C GLU A 292 -8.13 -21.98 22.67
N LYS A 293 -6.96 -22.18 22.06
CA LYS A 293 -6.76 -23.12 20.94
C LYS A 293 -5.74 -24.18 21.32
N THR A 294 -6.22 -25.40 21.49
CA THR A 294 -5.41 -26.57 21.80
C THR A 294 -4.98 -27.34 20.54
N ASP A 295 -3.92 -28.13 20.66
CA ASP A 295 -3.51 -29.11 19.65
C ASP A 295 -4.37 -30.39 19.70
N LYS A 296 -4.06 -31.37 18.86
CA LYS A 296 -4.78 -32.67 18.82
C LYS A 296 -4.47 -33.57 20.03
N GLN A 297 -3.65 -33.10 20.96
CA GLN A 297 -3.19 -33.77 22.16
C GLN A 297 -3.66 -33.06 23.44
N GLY A 298 -4.34 -31.91 23.31
CA GLY A 298 -4.86 -31.10 24.41
C GLY A 298 -3.90 -30.03 24.96
N ASN A 299 -2.73 -29.81 24.34
CA ASN A 299 -1.81 -28.76 24.75
C ASN A 299 -2.24 -27.41 24.19
N VAL A 300 -2.17 -26.36 25.00
CA VAL A 300 -2.49 -24.99 24.57
C VAL A 300 -1.45 -24.49 23.54
N ILE A 301 -1.89 -24.22 22.31
CA ILE A 301 -1.08 -23.56 21.26
C ILE A 301 -1.21 -22.04 21.39
N VAL A 302 -2.44 -21.56 21.63
CA VAL A 302 -2.74 -20.14 21.82
C VAL A 302 -3.68 -20.03 23.03
N PRO A 303 -3.32 -19.25 24.07
CA PRO A 303 -4.18 -19.06 25.23
C PRO A 303 -5.43 -18.25 24.88
N GLU A 304 -6.44 -18.34 25.75
CA GLU A 304 -7.57 -17.41 25.79
C GLU A 304 -7.08 -15.97 25.96
N PHE A 305 -7.69 -15.01 25.26
CA PHE A 305 -7.25 -13.62 25.27
C PHE A 305 -8.39 -12.62 24.98
N GLU A 306 -8.41 -11.52 25.73
CA GLU A 306 -9.36 -10.40 25.60
C GLU A 306 -8.62 -9.14 25.10
N ASP A 307 -8.83 -8.75 23.84
CA ASP A 307 -8.28 -7.50 23.28
C ASP A 307 -9.26 -6.33 23.45
N ILE A 308 -9.30 -5.82 24.68
CA ILE A 308 -10.05 -4.60 25.05
C ILE A 308 -9.53 -3.31 24.39
N HIS A 309 -8.53 -3.38 23.50
CA HIS A 309 -8.10 -2.26 22.66
C HIS A 309 -8.73 -2.29 21.24
N GLN A 310 -9.44 -3.38 20.90
CA GLN A 310 -10.26 -3.48 19.69
C GLN A 310 -11.70 -3.02 19.99
N TYR A 311 -12.29 -2.22 19.11
CA TYR A 311 -13.65 -1.67 19.29
C TYR A 311 -14.46 -1.73 17.99
N SER A 312 -15.78 -1.79 18.12
CA SER A 312 -16.75 -1.71 17.02
C SER A 312 -16.48 -0.52 16.10
N TRP A 313 -16.22 -0.81 14.82
CA TRP A 313 -15.91 0.15 13.78
C TRP A 313 -17.07 1.14 13.56
N GLN A 314 -18.32 0.73 13.82
CA GLN A 314 -19.50 1.61 13.74
C GLN A 314 -19.39 2.80 14.70
N LEU A 315 -18.99 2.57 15.96
CA LEU A 315 -18.92 3.65 16.96
C LEU A 315 -17.69 4.54 16.74
N ILE A 316 -16.55 3.95 16.36
CA ILE A 316 -15.34 4.69 15.95
C ILE A 316 -15.64 5.60 14.74
N THR A 317 -16.22 5.08 13.65
CA THR A 317 -16.54 5.89 12.45
C THR A 317 -17.66 6.91 12.70
N ALA A 318 -18.53 6.70 13.70
CA ALA A 318 -19.53 7.68 14.11
C ALA A 318 -18.91 8.81 14.97
N ASN A 319 -17.82 8.56 15.69
CA ASN A 319 -17.24 9.51 16.63
C ASN A 319 -16.87 10.90 16.04
N PRO A 320 -16.29 11.02 14.82
CA PRO A 320 -15.98 12.31 14.19
C PRO A 320 -17.18 13.25 13.96
N TYR A 321 -18.42 12.77 14.09
CA TYR A 321 -19.61 13.62 14.02
C TYR A 321 -19.91 14.38 15.33
N PHE A 322 -19.09 14.19 16.37
CA PHE A 322 -19.31 14.72 17.73
C PHE A 322 -18.05 15.42 18.27
N SER A 323 -18.24 16.34 19.22
CA SER A 323 -17.16 17.15 19.82
C SER A 323 -16.43 16.48 20.98
N LYS A 324 -16.74 15.21 21.26
CA LYS A 324 -16.19 14.41 22.37
C LYS A 324 -16.15 12.93 21.97
N ASN A 325 -15.40 12.13 22.72
CA ASN A 325 -15.45 10.67 22.56
C ASN A 325 -16.83 10.12 23.00
N LEU A 326 -17.40 9.24 22.20
CA LEU A 326 -18.59 8.44 22.51
C LEU A 326 -18.24 7.10 23.16
N ILE A 327 -17.05 6.56 22.89
CA ILE A 327 -16.63 5.22 23.32
C ILE A 327 -16.21 5.27 24.80
N ASP A 328 -17.11 4.92 25.71
CA ASP A 328 -16.69 4.69 27.11
C ASP A 328 -15.90 3.39 27.23
N CYS A 329 -14.99 3.34 28.20
CA CYS A 329 -14.00 2.27 28.39
C CYS A 329 -13.01 2.09 27.23
N SER A 330 -12.83 3.11 26.40
CA SER A 330 -11.74 3.14 25.42
C SER A 330 -10.38 3.37 26.08
N TYR A 331 -9.39 2.63 25.61
CA TYR A 331 -8.00 2.66 26.05
C TYR A 331 -7.41 4.05 25.85
N LYS A 332 -6.81 4.61 26.91
CA LYS A 332 -6.32 6.02 26.94
C LYS A 332 -7.39 7.06 26.53
N ASN A 333 -8.69 6.72 26.60
CA ASN A 333 -9.81 7.50 26.03
C ASN A 333 -9.66 7.76 24.51
N SER A 334 -9.15 6.77 23.76
CA SER A 334 -9.03 6.86 22.30
C SER A 334 -10.39 6.81 21.59
N SER A 335 -10.46 7.42 20.41
CA SER A 335 -11.56 7.19 19.48
C SER A 335 -11.09 6.43 18.23
N PHE A 336 -10.21 5.43 18.43
CA PHE A 336 -9.60 4.61 17.39
C PHE A 336 -9.02 3.32 17.98
N ILE A 337 -9.02 2.25 17.19
CA ILE A 337 -8.29 1.00 17.49
C ILE A 337 -6.79 1.30 17.53
N THR A 338 -6.11 0.90 18.61
CA THR A 338 -4.65 0.81 18.62
C THR A 338 -4.21 -0.60 18.21
N ASN A 339 -2.97 -0.71 17.72
CA ASN A 339 -2.33 -2.01 17.49
C ASN A 339 -1.54 -2.50 18.71
N GLU A 340 -1.43 -1.69 19.78
CA GLU A 340 -0.91 -2.09 21.10
C GLU A 340 -1.76 -3.22 21.68
N GLN A 341 -1.16 -4.33 22.09
CA GLN A 341 -1.87 -5.39 22.82
C GLN A 341 -1.79 -5.15 24.34
N PRO A 342 -2.89 -5.24 25.10
CA PRO A 342 -2.82 -5.19 26.57
C PRO A 342 -2.10 -6.42 27.15
N SER A 343 -1.51 -6.29 28.34
CA SER A 343 -1.19 -7.46 29.16
C SER A 343 -2.45 -8.03 29.81
N GLN A 344 -2.44 -9.29 30.25
CA GLN A 344 -3.61 -9.90 30.91
C GLN A 344 -4.01 -9.15 32.20
N GLU A 345 -3.03 -8.67 32.96
CA GLU A 345 -3.24 -7.80 34.13
C GLU A 345 -3.87 -6.46 33.75
N GLN A 346 -3.37 -5.82 32.69
CA GLN A 346 -3.92 -4.56 32.18
C GLN A 346 -5.36 -4.74 31.70
N ALA A 347 -5.63 -5.81 30.94
CA ALA A 347 -6.95 -6.16 30.45
C ALA A 347 -7.95 -6.36 31.61
N SER A 348 -7.59 -7.15 32.64
CA SER A 348 -8.45 -7.33 33.81
C SER A 348 -8.72 -6.02 34.54
N ASN A 349 -7.68 -5.20 34.79
CA ASN A 349 -7.82 -3.92 35.49
C ASN A 349 -8.72 -2.93 34.74
N GLU A 350 -8.60 -2.83 33.41
CA GLU A 350 -9.45 -1.95 32.59
C GLU A 350 -10.87 -2.51 32.42
N MET A 351 -11.05 -3.84 32.32
CA MET A 351 -12.37 -4.49 32.35
C MET A 351 -13.09 -4.23 33.67
N ASP A 352 -12.43 -4.37 34.82
CA ASP A 352 -13.04 -4.16 36.13
C ASP A 352 -13.31 -2.67 36.39
N ALA A 353 -12.45 -1.76 35.92
CA ALA A 353 -12.74 -0.32 35.87
C ALA A 353 -13.93 0.03 34.95
N CYS A 354 -14.18 -0.77 33.91
CA CYS A 354 -15.35 -0.64 33.06
C CYS A 354 -16.64 -1.19 33.69
N ARG A 355 -16.54 -2.32 34.41
CA ARG A 355 -17.62 -2.98 35.17
C ARG A 355 -18.07 -2.17 36.39
N ALA A 356 -17.14 -1.44 37.03
CA ALA A 356 -17.43 -0.57 38.17
C ALA A 356 -18.32 0.65 37.83
N LYS A 357 -18.52 0.96 36.55
CA LYS A 357 -19.41 2.02 36.07
C LYS A 357 -20.83 1.49 35.86
N LYS A 358 -21.85 2.31 36.19
CA LYS A 358 -23.28 2.05 35.92
C LYS A 358 -23.51 1.54 34.50
N GLU A 359 -24.42 0.57 34.34
CA GLU A 359 -24.70 -0.13 33.07
C GLU A 359 -24.74 0.79 31.83
N PRO A 360 -24.19 0.34 30.69
CA PRO A 360 -24.26 1.11 29.45
C PRO A 360 -25.71 1.25 28.96
N LYS A 361 -26.05 2.43 28.45
CA LYS A 361 -27.38 2.68 27.88
C LYS A 361 -27.50 2.07 26.47
N PHE A 362 -26.37 1.93 25.79
CA PHE A 362 -26.25 1.24 24.52
C PHE A 362 -24.99 0.36 24.54
N PHE A 363 -25.15 -0.90 24.14
CA PHE A 363 -24.04 -1.77 23.76
C PHE A 363 -23.99 -1.83 22.23
N VAL A 364 -22.82 -1.52 21.66
CA VAL A 364 -22.61 -1.52 20.20
C VAL A 364 -21.72 -2.70 19.84
N THR A 365 -22.25 -3.62 19.04
CA THR A 365 -21.49 -4.76 18.52
C THR A 365 -21.49 -4.72 17.00
N GLU A 366 -20.46 -5.32 16.42
CA GLU A 366 -20.53 -5.81 15.04
C GLU A 366 -21.43 -7.06 15.01
N SER A 367 -22.04 -7.30 13.85
CA SER A 367 -22.74 -8.55 13.54
C SER A 367 -21.88 -9.35 12.59
N ASP A 368 -21.70 -10.64 12.86
CA ASP A 368 -20.99 -11.61 12.01
C ASP A 368 -21.60 -11.73 10.59
#